data_AF-A0A7K3YF98-F1
#
_entry.id   AF-A0A7K3YF98-F1
#
_cell.length_a   1.000
_cell.length_b   1.000
_cell.length_c   1.000
_cell.angle_alpha   90.00
_cell.angle_beta   90.00
_cell.angle_gamma   90.00
#
_symmetry.space_group_name_H-M   'P 1'
#
loop_
_entity.id
_entity.type
_entity.pdbx_description
1 polymer ?
#
loop_
_entity_poly.entity_id
_entity_poly.type
_entity_poly.pdbx_seq_one_letter_code
_entity_poly.pdbx_strand_id
1 'polypeptide(L)'
;TLPESIRNHYAEVDRLLCSIRVVDPAVGSGAFPVGMMNEIVKARSILTPFFAGGDRSVYELKRQAIEQSLYGVDLDSSAVDITKLRFWLSLIVDEENVRTIRPLPNLDHRIMCGNSLVDEFEGVSLFDEELLGDPEALTAPIDARIEELGEELHGVLTGAEEGDSGRIRREIARLERKRKEVLAGPRASARQVTFDQAASLRVRESRRKLRELKKYQRLFFNEQNRARKNECRAIIERLEWDLIEETLKEAGNTDACRKLAAYRKNRAKPFFLWKLYFSEVFLRENPGFDVVIANPPYVRQESITEQKGYFKEHYRVYQGTADLYVYFVERGVSLLANGGIFTYILPNKWMRANYGRPLRAWLKEQRIEEIVDFGDLPVFESATTYPCILRIGAGAPRERFDAVQVATLDYPDLTDYVRAHAYQVNQAALDDEGWPLVDERTQALLLKIRAAGVPLGEYVDGKIYYGIKTGLNEAFVIDEAVRERLIAADPKSAEVIKPFLAGREIKRYQPVTANNYLLFLPWHFPLHEDPSINGASVKAEMKFKEMYPSIFNYL
;
A
#
# COMPACT_ATOMS: atom_id res chain seq x y z
N THR A 1 8.18 -37.70 -6.80
CA THR A 1 7.34 -38.19 -5.69
C THR A 1 7.37 -37.18 -4.58
N LEU A 2 6.24 -36.92 -3.90
CA LEU A 2 6.21 -35.96 -2.78
C LEU A 2 7.08 -36.44 -1.61
N PRO A 3 7.76 -35.52 -0.89
CA PRO A 3 8.48 -35.83 0.34
C PRO A 3 7.61 -36.55 1.37
N GLU A 4 8.22 -37.44 2.15
CA GLU A 4 7.51 -38.23 3.16
C GLU A 4 6.81 -37.36 4.22
N SER A 5 7.44 -36.25 4.61
CA SER A 5 6.83 -35.26 5.51
C SER A 5 5.51 -34.72 4.98
N ILE A 6 5.41 -34.41 3.69
CA ILE A 6 4.15 -33.93 3.09
C ILE A 6 3.11 -35.05 3.05
N ARG A 7 3.52 -36.28 2.73
CA ARG A 7 2.60 -37.43 2.68
C ARG A 7 2.03 -37.79 4.05
N ASN A 8 2.83 -37.70 5.10
CA ASN A 8 2.39 -38.04 6.46
C ASN A 8 1.48 -36.96 7.07
N HIS A 9 1.56 -35.72 6.55
CA HIS A 9 0.80 -34.56 7.05
C HIS A 9 -0.15 -33.94 6.02
N TYR A 10 -0.50 -34.66 4.94
CA TYR A 10 -1.24 -34.11 3.80
C TYR A 10 -2.57 -33.42 4.18
N ALA A 11 -3.31 -33.98 5.15
CA ALA A 11 -4.58 -33.42 5.60
C ALA A 11 -4.40 -32.08 6.32
N GLU A 12 -3.34 -31.96 7.11
CA GLU A 12 -2.99 -30.71 7.79
C GLU A 12 -2.50 -29.66 6.79
N VAL A 13 -1.66 -30.05 5.83
CA VAL A 13 -1.20 -29.16 4.75
C VAL A 13 -2.39 -28.66 3.93
N ASP A 14 -3.33 -29.52 3.56
CA ASP A 14 -4.54 -29.11 2.82
C ASP A 14 -5.40 -28.11 3.62
N ARG A 15 -5.58 -28.35 4.92
CA ARG A 15 -6.29 -27.44 5.83
C ARG A 15 -5.61 -26.08 5.88
N LEU A 16 -4.29 -26.04 6.03
CA LEU A 16 -3.51 -24.80 6.06
C LEU A 16 -3.62 -24.05 4.72
N LEU A 17 -3.47 -24.74 3.58
CA LEU A 17 -3.64 -24.18 2.23
C LEU A 17 -5.06 -23.65 1.98
N CYS A 18 -6.09 -24.29 2.55
CA CYS A 18 -7.47 -23.82 2.46
C CYS A 18 -7.71 -22.53 3.28
N SER A 19 -6.97 -22.37 4.39
CA SER A 19 -7.13 -21.24 5.33
C SER A 19 -6.14 -20.08 5.12
N ILE A 20 -5.20 -20.22 4.17
CA ILE A 20 -4.21 -19.17 3.85
C ILE A 20 -4.91 -17.86 3.49
N ARG A 21 -4.42 -16.73 3.99
CA ARG A 21 -4.99 -15.40 3.74
C ARG A 21 -4.07 -14.62 2.80
N VAL A 22 -4.56 -14.33 1.61
CA VAL A 22 -3.84 -13.62 0.55
C VAL A 22 -4.57 -12.32 0.24
N VAL A 23 -3.86 -11.20 0.22
CA VAL A 23 -4.46 -9.90 -0.14
C VAL A 23 -3.69 -9.18 -1.24
N ASP A 24 -4.46 -8.55 -2.11
CA ASP A 24 -4.00 -7.49 -3.00
C ASP A 24 -4.64 -6.15 -2.60
N PRO A 25 -3.92 -5.22 -1.94
CA PRO A 25 -4.49 -3.95 -1.51
C PRO A 25 -4.71 -2.93 -2.64
N ALA A 26 -4.37 -3.28 -3.89
CA ALA A 26 -4.63 -2.49 -5.09
C ALA A 26 -5.08 -3.41 -6.24
N VAL A 27 -6.17 -4.15 -6.00
CA VAL A 27 -6.52 -5.38 -6.71
C VAL A 27 -6.72 -5.21 -8.22
N GLY A 28 -7.12 -4.01 -8.67
CA GLY A 28 -7.29 -3.69 -10.07
C GLY A 28 -8.20 -4.70 -10.77
N SER A 29 -7.71 -5.29 -11.86
CA SER A 29 -8.47 -6.28 -12.63
C SER A 29 -8.51 -7.69 -12.00
N GLY A 30 -7.89 -7.91 -10.85
CA GLY A 30 -7.89 -9.20 -10.16
C GLY A 30 -6.91 -10.23 -10.70
N ALA A 31 -5.87 -9.81 -11.42
CA ALA A 31 -4.88 -10.71 -12.01
C ALA A 31 -4.11 -11.51 -10.94
N PHE A 32 -3.59 -10.84 -9.90
CA PHE A 32 -2.83 -11.50 -8.83
C PHE A 32 -3.68 -12.44 -7.97
N PRO A 33 -4.88 -12.06 -7.49
CA PRO A 33 -5.72 -13.01 -6.76
C PRO A 33 -6.09 -14.24 -7.59
N VAL A 34 -6.34 -14.11 -8.90
CA VAL A 34 -6.61 -15.26 -9.77
C VAL A 34 -5.36 -16.13 -9.96
N GLY A 35 -4.18 -15.52 -10.11
CA GLY A 35 -2.91 -16.25 -10.12
C GLY A 35 -2.70 -17.05 -8.82
N MET A 36 -2.90 -16.41 -7.68
CA MET A 36 -2.80 -17.04 -6.36
C MET A 36 -3.83 -18.14 -6.15
N MET A 37 -5.06 -17.95 -6.65
CA MET A 37 -6.07 -19.00 -6.67
C MET A 37 -5.55 -20.25 -7.38
N ASN A 38 -4.95 -20.10 -8.56
CA ASN A 38 -4.42 -21.21 -9.34
C ASN A 38 -3.28 -21.92 -8.61
N GLU A 39 -2.39 -21.18 -7.95
CA GLU A 39 -1.30 -21.78 -7.16
C GLU A 39 -1.84 -22.55 -5.93
N ILE A 40 -2.82 -22.00 -5.21
CA ILE A 40 -3.48 -22.69 -4.09
C ILE A 40 -4.17 -23.97 -4.60
N VAL A 41 -4.92 -23.89 -5.70
CA VAL A 41 -5.64 -25.02 -6.29
C VAL A 41 -4.66 -26.08 -6.77
N LYS A 42 -3.57 -25.69 -7.44
CA LYS A 42 -2.51 -26.59 -7.89
C LYS A 42 -1.86 -27.32 -6.71
N ALA A 43 -1.48 -26.59 -5.66
CA ALA A 43 -0.88 -27.17 -4.47
C ALA A 43 -1.82 -28.16 -3.77
N ARG A 44 -3.10 -27.79 -3.63
CA ARG A 44 -4.11 -28.68 -3.03
C ARG A 44 -4.43 -29.87 -3.93
N SER A 45 -4.48 -29.71 -5.25
CA SER A 45 -4.75 -30.80 -6.20
C SER A 45 -3.69 -31.90 -6.14
N ILE A 46 -2.43 -31.54 -5.92
CA ILE A 46 -1.32 -32.49 -5.73
C ILE A 46 -1.54 -33.39 -4.51
N LEU A 47 -2.31 -32.94 -3.50
CA LEU A 47 -2.63 -33.71 -2.30
C LEU A 47 -3.83 -34.67 -2.50
N THR A 48 -4.56 -34.59 -3.62
CA THR A 48 -5.80 -35.35 -3.84
C THR A 48 -5.63 -36.86 -3.76
N PRO A 49 -4.55 -37.46 -4.30
CA PRO A 49 -4.35 -38.91 -4.22
C PRO A 49 -4.27 -39.48 -2.79
N PHE A 50 -4.03 -38.64 -1.77
CA PHE A 50 -3.91 -39.07 -0.37
C PHE A 50 -5.25 -39.06 0.38
N PHE A 51 -6.32 -38.49 -0.19
CA PHE A 51 -7.65 -38.50 0.42
C PHE A 51 -8.45 -39.74 -0.01
N ALA A 52 -9.09 -40.41 0.96
CA ALA A 52 -10.02 -41.50 0.67
C ALA A 52 -11.24 -40.94 -0.11
N GLY A 53 -11.48 -41.45 -1.32
CA GLY A 53 -12.57 -40.99 -2.19
C GLY A 53 -12.15 -40.39 -3.52
N GLY A 54 -10.84 -40.17 -3.76
CA GLY A 54 -10.22 -40.05 -5.10
C GLY A 54 -10.54 -38.83 -5.97
N ASP A 55 -11.73 -38.22 -5.84
CA ASP A 55 -12.21 -37.20 -6.77
C ASP A 55 -12.57 -35.90 -6.02
N ARG A 56 -11.54 -35.10 -5.71
CA ARG A 56 -11.75 -33.70 -5.33
C ARG A 56 -11.80 -32.87 -6.59
N SER A 57 -12.98 -32.33 -6.90
CA SER A 57 -13.17 -31.48 -8.06
C SER A 57 -12.35 -30.19 -7.97
N VAL A 58 -11.68 -29.84 -9.07
CA VAL A 58 -10.97 -28.56 -9.25
C VAL A 58 -11.92 -27.37 -9.01
N TYR A 59 -13.18 -27.50 -9.45
CA TYR A 59 -14.22 -26.49 -9.23
C TYR A 59 -14.44 -26.22 -7.73
N GLU A 60 -14.53 -27.25 -6.89
CA GLU A 60 -14.71 -27.07 -5.44
C GLU A 60 -13.45 -26.48 -4.78
N LEU A 61 -12.25 -26.86 -5.24
CA LEU A 61 -11.00 -26.26 -4.75
C LEU A 61 -10.91 -24.77 -5.09
N LYS A 62 -11.25 -24.38 -6.33
CA LYS A 62 -11.32 -22.98 -6.77
C LYS A 62 -12.33 -22.20 -5.94
N ARG A 63 -13.53 -22.77 -5.76
CA ARG A 63 -14.59 -22.17 -4.96
C ARG A 63 -14.14 -21.92 -3.53
N GLN A 64 -13.51 -22.91 -2.88
CA GLN A 64 -12.97 -22.76 -1.53
C GLN A 64 -11.87 -21.68 -1.45
N ALA A 65 -10.95 -21.64 -2.41
CA ALA A 65 -9.90 -20.62 -2.46
C ALA A 65 -10.50 -19.20 -2.57
N ILE A 66 -11.49 -19.00 -3.45
CA ILE A 66 -12.20 -17.73 -3.60
C ILE A 66 -12.97 -17.36 -2.32
N GLU A 67 -13.62 -18.32 -1.68
CA GLU A 67 -14.44 -18.08 -0.48
C GLU A 67 -13.61 -17.81 0.77
N GLN A 68 -12.46 -18.44 0.89
CA GLN A 68 -11.72 -18.50 2.15
C GLN A 68 -10.39 -17.76 2.07
N SER A 69 -9.70 -17.74 0.93
CA SER A 69 -8.29 -17.35 0.92
C SER A 69 -8.01 -15.98 0.34
N LEU A 70 -8.86 -15.47 -0.55
CA LEU A 70 -8.53 -14.33 -1.40
C LEU A 70 -9.24 -13.06 -0.96
N TYR A 71 -8.47 -11.99 -0.82
CA TYR A 71 -8.91 -10.67 -0.40
C TYR A 71 -8.35 -9.61 -1.35
N GLY A 72 -9.05 -8.49 -1.46
CA GLY A 72 -8.66 -7.43 -2.37
C GLY A 72 -9.33 -6.10 -2.05
N VAL A 73 -8.60 -5.02 -2.27
CA VAL A 73 -9.12 -3.65 -2.12
C VAL A 73 -8.77 -2.84 -3.35
N ASP A 74 -9.73 -2.08 -3.88
CA ASP A 74 -9.45 -1.08 -4.91
C ASP A 74 -10.24 0.19 -4.64
N LEU A 75 -9.69 1.34 -5.05
CA LEU A 75 -10.40 2.61 -4.96
C LEU A 75 -11.54 2.70 -5.98
N ASP A 76 -11.38 2.06 -7.15
CA ASP A 76 -12.40 2.01 -8.20
C ASP A 76 -13.36 0.82 -7.99
N SER A 77 -14.64 1.11 -7.81
CA SER A 77 -15.67 0.08 -7.72
C SER A 77 -15.75 -0.80 -8.98
N SER A 78 -15.43 -0.25 -10.15
CA SER A 78 -15.44 -0.99 -11.41
C SER A 78 -14.36 -2.07 -11.43
N ALA A 79 -13.17 -1.77 -10.90
CA ALA A 79 -12.08 -2.73 -10.74
C ALA A 79 -12.47 -3.88 -9.79
N VAL A 80 -13.16 -3.56 -8.70
CA VAL A 80 -13.74 -4.56 -7.78
C VAL A 80 -14.73 -5.48 -8.51
N ASP A 81 -15.63 -4.92 -9.31
CA ASP A 81 -16.62 -5.69 -10.06
C ASP A 81 -15.97 -6.56 -11.16
N ILE A 82 -14.94 -6.04 -11.85
CA ILE A 82 -14.14 -6.80 -12.82
C ILE A 82 -13.44 -7.98 -12.13
N THR A 83 -12.86 -7.76 -10.94
CA THR A 83 -12.22 -8.82 -10.17
C THR A 83 -13.22 -9.92 -9.78
N LYS A 84 -14.40 -9.54 -9.28
CA LYS A 84 -15.48 -10.49 -8.96
C LYS A 84 -15.95 -11.27 -10.18
N LEU A 85 -16.10 -10.60 -11.33
CA LEU A 85 -16.43 -11.25 -12.60
C LEU A 85 -15.33 -12.22 -13.05
N ARG A 86 -14.05 -11.86 -12.88
CA ARG A 86 -12.93 -12.74 -13.23
C ARG A 86 -12.91 -14.02 -12.39
N PHE A 87 -13.20 -13.93 -11.10
CA PHE A 87 -13.39 -15.10 -10.26
C PHE A 87 -14.56 -15.97 -10.75
N TRP A 88 -15.68 -15.35 -11.10
CA TRP A 88 -16.83 -16.08 -11.62
C TRP A 88 -16.51 -16.81 -12.93
N LEU A 89 -15.88 -16.14 -13.89
CA LEU A 89 -15.43 -16.75 -15.14
C LEU A 89 -14.45 -17.91 -14.86
N SER A 90 -13.52 -17.73 -13.93
CA SER A 90 -12.54 -18.77 -13.57
C SER A 90 -13.15 -20.04 -12.99
N LEU A 91 -14.34 -19.96 -12.39
CA LEU A 91 -15.12 -21.13 -11.93
C LEU A 91 -15.85 -21.83 -13.08
N ILE A 92 -16.31 -21.07 -14.08
CA ILE A 92 -17.14 -21.60 -15.17
C ILE A 92 -16.32 -22.28 -16.26
N VAL A 93 -15.11 -21.78 -16.55
CA VAL A 93 -14.27 -22.34 -17.61
C VAL A 93 -14.00 -23.84 -17.42
N ASP A 94 -14.00 -24.32 -16.18
CA ASP A 94 -13.68 -25.71 -15.85
C ASP A 94 -14.93 -26.60 -15.65
N GLU A 95 -16.14 -26.06 -15.76
CA GLU A 95 -17.38 -26.81 -15.53
C GLU A 95 -18.13 -27.06 -16.84
N GLU A 96 -18.11 -28.30 -17.32
CA GLU A 96 -18.76 -28.69 -18.58
C GLU A 96 -20.29 -28.68 -18.48
N ASN A 97 -20.84 -28.83 -17.27
CA ASN A 97 -22.28 -28.87 -17.05
C ASN A 97 -22.80 -27.55 -16.47
N VAL A 98 -23.42 -26.71 -17.30
CA VAL A 98 -24.00 -25.43 -16.86
C VAL A 98 -25.00 -25.57 -15.70
N ARG A 99 -25.61 -26.74 -15.50
CA ARG A 99 -26.59 -26.99 -14.43
C ARG A 99 -25.96 -27.25 -13.06
N THR A 100 -24.67 -27.58 -12.97
CA THR A 100 -23.95 -27.81 -11.71
C THR A 100 -23.28 -26.54 -11.18
N ILE A 101 -23.15 -25.50 -12.03
CA ILE A 101 -22.58 -24.20 -11.66
C ILE A 101 -23.43 -23.56 -10.57
N ARG A 102 -22.82 -23.36 -9.40
CA ARG A 102 -23.43 -22.64 -8.29
C ARG A 102 -23.18 -21.13 -8.47
N PRO A 103 -24.08 -20.27 -7.99
CA PRO A 103 -23.81 -18.83 -7.96
C PRO A 103 -22.53 -18.54 -7.18
N LEU A 104 -21.83 -17.47 -7.57
CA LEU A 104 -20.64 -17.01 -6.88
C LEU A 104 -20.96 -16.88 -5.38
N PRO A 105 -20.05 -17.28 -4.47
CA PRO A 105 -20.12 -16.80 -3.11
C PRO A 105 -20.31 -15.28 -3.06
N ASN A 106 -20.94 -14.78 -2.01
CA ASN A 106 -20.94 -13.35 -1.79
C ASN A 106 -19.50 -12.92 -1.44
N LEU A 107 -18.89 -12.14 -2.32
CA LEU A 107 -17.51 -11.64 -2.19
C LEU A 107 -17.45 -10.19 -1.67
N ASP A 108 -18.56 -9.62 -1.21
CA ASP A 108 -18.65 -8.20 -0.83
C ASP A 108 -17.79 -7.85 0.40
N HIS A 109 -17.35 -8.88 1.15
CA HIS A 109 -16.48 -8.78 2.34
C HIS A 109 -15.07 -9.33 2.08
N ARG A 110 -14.76 -9.65 0.82
CA ARG A 110 -13.46 -10.16 0.38
C ARG A 110 -12.80 -9.18 -0.57
N ILE A 111 -13.55 -8.74 -1.58
CA ILE A 111 -13.13 -7.78 -2.58
C ILE A 111 -13.96 -6.51 -2.40
N MET A 112 -13.31 -5.47 -1.89
CA MET A 112 -13.99 -4.29 -1.36
C MET A 112 -13.51 -3.00 -2.04
N CYS A 113 -14.45 -2.08 -2.24
CA CYS A 113 -14.14 -0.73 -2.70
C CYS A 113 -13.67 0.11 -1.50
N GLY A 114 -12.50 0.74 -1.62
CA GLY A 114 -12.02 1.77 -0.71
C GLY A 114 -10.57 2.19 -0.93
N ASN A 115 -10.20 3.32 -0.34
CA ASN A 115 -8.82 3.78 -0.34
C ASN A 115 -7.98 2.99 0.67
N SER A 116 -7.24 2.00 0.19
CA SER A 116 -6.41 1.12 1.02
C SER A 116 -5.28 1.82 1.79
N LEU A 117 -4.92 3.05 1.41
CA LEU A 117 -3.86 3.82 2.07
C LEU A 117 -4.37 4.73 3.18
N VAL A 118 -5.67 5.02 3.25
CA VAL A 118 -6.22 6.03 4.17
C VAL A 118 -7.25 5.37 5.08
N ASP A 119 -7.11 5.52 6.39
CA ASP A 119 -8.05 5.02 7.40
C ASP A 119 -8.80 6.15 8.14
N GLU A 120 -8.60 7.40 7.71
CA GLU A 120 -9.27 8.58 8.23
C GLU A 120 -10.26 9.18 7.23
N PHE A 121 -11.18 10.00 7.72
CA PHE A 121 -12.05 10.79 6.87
C PHE A 121 -12.11 12.24 7.35
N GLU A 122 -11.69 13.17 6.48
CA GLU A 122 -11.67 14.61 6.77
C GLU A 122 -10.88 14.97 8.05
N GLY A 123 -9.74 14.29 8.26
CA GLY A 123 -8.85 14.50 9.42
C GLY A 123 -9.36 13.91 10.73
N VAL A 124 -10.41 13.08 10.67
CA VAL A 124 -10.92 12.34 11.82
C VAL A 124 -10.51 10.89 11.69
N SER A 125 -9.75 10.39 12.66
CA SER A 125 -9.54 8.95 12.82
C SER A 125 -10.88 8.26 13.06
N LEU A 126 -11.28 7.45 12.08
CA LEU A 126 -12.53 6.69 12.13
C LEU A 126 -12.40 5.44 13.00
N PHE A 127 -11.18 5.14 13.48
CA PHE A 127 -10.90 3.95 14.25
C PHE A 127 -9.70 4.16 15.18
N ASP A 128 -9.98 4.27 16.48
CA ASP A 128 -8.95 4.36 17.52
C ASP A 128 -8.55 2.96 17.99
N GLU A 129 -7.26 2.62 17.95
CA GLU A 129 -6.77 1.34 18.50
C GLU A 129 -6.98 1.24 20.02
N GLU A 130 -7.08 2.37 20.73
CA GLU A 130 -7.47 2.40 22.14
C GLU A 130 -8.90 1.85 22.38
N LEU A 131 -9.79 1.94 21.40
CA LEU A 131 -11.13 1.30 21.45
C LEU A 131 -11.07 -0.22 21.19
N LEU A 132 -9.95 -0.75 20.68
CA LEU A 132 -9.68 -2.18 20.55
C LEU A 132 -9.08 -2.81 21.80
N GLY A 133 -8.60 -2.02 22.76
CA GLY A 133 -8.18 -2.52 24.07
C GLY A 133 -9.21 -3.49 24.61
N ASP A 134 -8.84 -4.77 24.69
CA ASP A 134 -9.75 -5.81 25.09
C ASP A 134 -10.25 -5.49 26.50
N PRO A 135 -11.56 -5.37 26.76
CA PRO A 135 -12.05 -5.26 28.13
C PRO A 135 -11.53 -6.42 28.99
N GLU A 136 -11.29 -7.57 28.36
CA GLU A 136 -10.65 -8.73 28.97
C GLU A 136 -9.18 -8.47 29.33
N ALA A 137 -8.42 -7.64 28.60
CA ALA A 137 -7.07 -7.24 29.00
C ALA A 137 -7.08 -6.29 30.21
N LEU A 138 -8.11 -5.44 30.34
CA LEU A 138 -8.31 -4.57 31.51
C LEU A 138 -8.81 -5.33 32.74
N THR A 139 -9.61 -6.40 32.56
CA THR A 139 -10.09 -7.24 33.66
C THR A 139 -9.24 -8.47 33.92
N ALA A 140 -8.34 -8.89 33.01
CA ALA A 140 -7.48 -10.08 33.16
C ALA A 140 -6.71 -10.12 34.48
N PRO A 141 -6.12 -9.01 34.99
CA PRO A 141 -5.48 -9.02 36.31
C PRO A 141 -6.47 -9.24 37.46
N ILE A 142 -7.72 -8.79 37.29
CA ILE A 142 -8.79 -8.96 38.28
C ILE A 142 -9.35 -10.38 38.23
N ASP A 143 -9.55 -10.92 37.03
CA ASP A 143 -10.08 -12.26 36.78
C ASP A 143 -9.09 -13.33 37.27
N ALA A 144 -7.80 -13.20 36.95
CA ALA A 144 -6.75 -14.08 37.46
C ALA A 144 -6.66 -14.07 38.99
N ARG A 145 -6.84 -12.90 39.61
CA ARG A 145 -6.83 -12.78 41.08
C ARG A 145 -8.08 -13.38 41.74
N ILE A 146 -9.24 -13.31 41.08
CA ILE A 146 -10.47 -13.95 41.56
C ILE A 146 -10.33 -15.47 41.50
N GLU A 147 -9.71 -16.00 40.44
CA GLU A 147 -9.45 -17.43 40.27
C GLU A 147 -8.48 -17.95 41.33
N GLU A 148 -7.37 -17.25 41.56
CA GLU A 148 -6.39 -17.56 42.63
C GLU A 148 -7.05 -17.57 44.03
N LEU A 149 -7.87 -16.56 44.33
CA LEU A 149 -8.62 -16.51 45.59
C LEU A 149 -9.71 -17.60 45.67
N GLY A 150 -10.23 -18.06 44.55
CA GLY A 150 -11.19 -19.16 44.47
C GLY A 150 -10.55 -20.50 44.81
N GLU A 151 -9.32 -20.73 44.34
CA GLU A 151 -8.50 -21.88 44.69
C GLU A 151 -8.12 -21.86 46.18
N GLU A 152 -7.65 -20.71 46.70
CA GLU A 152 -7.34 -20.51 48.12
C GLU A 152 -8.58 -20.76 49.00
N LEU A 153 -9.75 -20.27 48.59
CA LEU A 153 -11.01 -20.53 49.30
C LEU A 153 -11.39 -22.01 49.30
N HIS A 154 -11.13 -22.72 48.20
CA HIS A 154 -11.38 -24.16 48.10
C HIS A 154 -10.44 -24.96 49.00
N GLY A 155 -9.15 -24.61 49.05
CA GLY A 155 -8.17 -25.20 49.96
C GLY A 155 -8.54 -25.03 51.43
N VAL A 156 -8.99 -23.82 51.81
CA VAL A 156 -9.45 -23.52 53.17
C VAL A 156 -10.76 -24.26 53.53
N LEU A 157 -11.69 -24.41 52.58
CA LEU A 157 -12.97 -25.10 52.82
C LEU A 157 -12.84 -26.62 52.88
N THR A 158 -11.86 -27.18 52.20
CA THR A 158 -11.56 -28.63 52.20
C THR A 158 -10.63 -29.03 53.35
N GLY A 159 -10.11 -28.06 54.12
CA GLY A 159 -9.19 -28.28 55.24
C GLY A 159 -7.75 -28.59 54.81
N ALA A 160 -7.40 -28.34 53.54
CA ALA A 160 -6.06 -28.52 53.00
C ALA A 160 -5.13 -27.34 53.37
N GLU A 161 -5.68 -26.17 53.67
CA GLU A 161 -4.95 -24.96 54.01
C GLU A 161 -5.58 -24.24 55.22
N GLU A 162 -4.76 -23.63 56.08
CA GLU A 162 -5.24 -22.78 57.18
C GLU A 162 -5.50 -21.36 56.69
N GLY A 163 -6.73 -20.86 56.80
CA GLY A 163 -7.06 -19.50 56.36
C GLY A 163 -8.44 -19.01 56.80
N ASP A 164 -8.64 -17.68 56.70
CA ASP A 164 -9.93 -17.03 56.99
C ASP A 164 -10.81 -17.00 55.73
N SER A 165 -11.65 -18.02 55.57
CA SER A 165 -12.61 -18.12 54.47
C SER A 165 -13.55 -16.91 54.37
N GLY A 166 -13.83 -16.22 55.47
CA GLY A 166 -14.66 -15.00 55.50
C GLY A 166 -13.94 -13.77 54.95
N ARG A 167 -12.62 -13.69 55.10
CA ARG A 167 -11.79 -12.65 54.47
C ARG A 167 -11.67 -12.87 52.96
N ILE A 168 -11.42 -14.10 52.52
CA ILE A 168 -11.25 -14.43 51.09
C ILE A 168 -12.55 -14.14 50.30
N ARG A 169 -13.71 -14.57 50.79
CA ARG A 169 -15.02 -14.27 50.17
C ARG A 169 -15.30 -12.77 50.04
N ARG A 170 -14.89 -11.97 51.03
CA ARG A 170 -15.07 -10.50 50.99
C ARG A 170 -14.20 -9.86 49.92
N GLU A 171 -12.99 -10.36 49.71
CA GLU A 171 -12.08 -9.84 48.70
C GLU A 171 -12.52 -10.24 47.28
N ILE A 172 -13.00 -11.47 47.08
CA ILE A 172 -13.64 -11.89 45.82
C ILE A 172 -14.83 -10.96 45.50
N ALA A 173 -15.74 -10.74 46.46
CA ALA A 173 -16.87 -9.83 46.26
C ALA A 173 -16.48 -8.35 46.04
N ARG A 174 -15.30 -7.93 46.49
CA ARG A 174 -14.73 -6.59 46.22
C ARG A 174 -14.20 -6.51 44.79
N LEU A 175 -13.44 -7.52 44.37
CA LEU A 175 -12.88 -7.62 43.03
C LEU A 175 -13.99 -7.78 41.97
N GLU A 176 -15.05 -8.55 42.24
CA GLU A 176 -16.22 -8.65 41.37
C GLU A 176 -16.95 -7.31 41.20
N ARG A 177 -17.07 -6.51 42.28
CA ARG A 177 -17.62 -5.15 42.19
C ARG A 177 -16.73 -4.23 41.38
N LYS A 178 -15.42 -4.27 41.60
CA LYS A 178 -14.43 -3.49 40.85
C LYS A 178 -14.43 -3.88 39.36
N ARG A 179 -14.52 -5.18 39.05
CA ARG A 179 -14.71 -5.72 37.69
C ARG A 179 -15.97 -5.12 37.06
N LYS A 180 -17.08 -5.12 37.79
CA LYS A 180 -18.35 -4.55 37.31
C LYS A 180 -18.30 -3.03 37.11
N GLU A 181 -17.55 -2.30 37.93
CA GLU A 181 -17.33 -0.85 37.79
C GLU A 181 -16.41 -0.51 36.61
N VAL A 182 -15.34 -1.27 36.40
CA VAL A 182 -14.46 -1.15 35.23
C VAL A 182 -15.24 -1.42 33.94
N LEU A 183 -16.14 -2.41 33.95
CA LEU A 183 -17.02 -2.73 32.82
C LEU A 183 -18.16 -1.71 32.62
N ALA A 184 -18.66 -1.08 33.69
CA ALA A 184 -19.78 -0.13 33.64
C ALA A 184 -19.36 1.34 33.41
N GLY A 185 -18.11 1.70 33.72
CA GLY A 185 -17.61 3.07 33.71
C GLY A 185 -18.22 3.98 34.80
N PRO A 186 -17.75 5.23 34.96
CA PRO A 186 -18.23 6.12 36.02
C PRO A 186 -19.72 6.49 35.86
N ARG A 187 -20.49 6.43 36.96
CA ARG A 187 -21.86 6.94 37.03
C ARG A 187 -21.87 8.38 37.54
N ALA A 188 -22.25 9.34 36.70
CA ALA A 188 -22.58 10.70 37.15
C ALA A 188 -24.06 10.78 37.54
N SER A 189 -24.32 11.30 38.74
CA SER A 189 -25.64 11.61 39.30
C SER A 189 -26.38 12.66 38.48
N ALA A 190 -27.69 12.47 38.30
CA ALA A 190 -28.58 13.39 37.61
C ALA A 190 -28.63 14.78 38.28
N ARG A 191 -28.15 15.82 37.59
CA ARG A 191 -28.64 17.22 37.65
C ARG A 191 -27.92 18.10 36.62
N GLN A 192 -28.74 18.84 35.86
CA GLN A 192 -28.42 19.91 34.89
C GLN A 192 -27.38 19.61 33.81
N VAL A 193 -27.88 19.41 32.58
CA VAL A 193 -27.08 19.17 31.36
C VAL A 193 -26.42 20.46 30.91
N THR A 194 -25.13 20.61 31.17
CA THR A 194 -24.25 21.62 30.54
C THR A 194 -23.66 21.08 29.23
N PHE A 195 -23.23 21.97 28.34
CA PHE A 195 -22.67 21.63 27.01
C PHE A 195 -21.50 20.61 27.09
N ASP A 196 -20.74 20.61 28.18
CA ASP A 196 -19.65 19.65 28.44
C ASP A 196 -20.14 18.21 28.76
N GLN A 197 -21.37 18.06 29.26
CA GLN A 197 -21.98 16.73 29.48
C GLN A 197 -22.45 16.09 28.17
N ALA A 198 -22.76 16.87 27.14
CA ALA A 198 -23.10 16.35 25.81
C ALA A 198 -21.87 15.76 25.10
N ALA A 199 -20.68 16.33 25.30
CA ALA A 199 -19.42 15.81 24.76
C ALA A 199 -19.00 14.48 25.41
N SER A 200 -19.24 14.33 26.72
CA SER A 200 -18.96 13.09 27.46
C SER A 200 -20.02 12.00 27.31
N LEU A 201 -21.28 12.36 26.99
CA LEU A 201 -22.30 11.43 26.49
C LEU A 201 -22.03 10.99 25.05
N ARG A 202 -21.45 11.87 24.23
CA ARG A 202 -21.14 11.62 22.81
C ARG A 202 -20.11 10.51 22.63
N VAL A 203 -18.98 10.52 23.36
CA VAL A 203 -17.97 9.42 23.36
C VAL A 203 -18.54 8.03 23.73
N ARG A 204 -19.77 7.93 24.27
CA ARG A 204 -20.42 6.65 24.58
C ARG A 204 -21.11 5.99 23.38
N GLU A 205 -21.51 6.73 22.36
CA GLU A 205 -22.35 6.18 21.28
C GLU A 205 -21.52 5.48 20.20
N SER A 206 -20.44 6.09 19.69
CA SER A 206 -19.45 5.39 18.85
C SER A 206 -18.93 4.11 19.51
N ARG A 207 -18.54 4.19 20.80
CA ARG A 207 -18.13 3.03 21.61
C ARG A 207 -19.20 1.95 21.72
N ARG A 208 -20.47 2.33 21.82
CA ARG A 208 -21.60 1.38 21.83
C ARG A 208 -21.77 0.72 20.47
N LYS A 209 -21.78 1.51 19.39
CA LYS A 209 -21.91 1.03 18.01
C LYS A 209 -20.77 0.08 17.65
N LEU A 210 -19.54 0.38 18.06
CA LEU A 210 -18.39 -0.51 17.88
C LEU A 210 -18.54 -1.84 18.62
N ARG A 211 -19.06 -1.84 19.86
CA ARG A 211 -19.32 -3.09 20.60
C ARG A 211 -20.41 -3.92 19.94
N GLU A 212 -21.49 -3.29 19.48
CA GLU A 212 -22.53 -3.97 18.71
C GLU A 212 -21.96 -4.53 17.41
N LEU A 213 -21.14 -3.76 16.69
CA LEU A 213 -20.48 -4.16 15.46
C LEU A 213 -19.57 -5.39 15.68
N LYS A 214 -18.69 -5.37 16.68
CA LYS A 214 -17.85 -6.52 17.06
C LYS A 214 -18.69 -7.76 17.40
N LYS A 215 -19.80 -7.58 18.14
CA LYS A 215 -20.72 -8.68 18.46
C LYS A 215 -21.29 -9.30 17.19
N TYR A 216 -21.79 -8.49 16.26
CA TYR A 216 -22.34 -8.99 15.00
C TYR A 216 -21.27 -9.57 14.07
N GLN A 217 -20.05 -9.04 14.07
CA GLN A 217 -18.91 -9.64 13.36
C GLN A 217 -18.56 -11.03 13.90
N ARG A 218 -18.49 -11.21 15.23
CA ARG A 218 -18.29 -12.53 15.86
C ARG A 218 -19.44 -13.49 15.53
N LEU A 219 -20.69 -13.02 15.58
CA LEU A 219 -21.86 -13.82 15.20
C LEU A 219 -21.81 -14.23 13.73
N PHE A 220 -21.47 -13.30 12.83
CA PHE A 220 -21.32 -13.56 11.40
C PHE A 220 -20.24 -14.60 11.11
N PHE A 221 -19.12 -14.54 11.83
CA PHE A 221 -18.01 -15.48 11.68
C PHE A 221 -18.40 -16.90 12.13
N ASN A 222 -19.05 -17.03 13.29
CA ASN A 222 -19.41 -18.32 13.87
C ASN A 222 -20.69 -18.95 13.25
N GLU A 223 -21.50 -18.17 12.56
CA GLU A 223 -22.71 -18.66 11.92
C GLU A 223 -22.36 -19.56 10.72
N GLN A 224 -23.17 -20.58 10.45
CA GLN A 224 -23.05 -21.47 9.27
C GLN A 224 -24.26 -21.32 8.34
N ASN A 225 -25.38 -20.83 8.88
CA ASN A 225 -26.59 -20.60 8.11
C ASN A 225 -26.47 -19.35 7.21
N ARG A 226 -26.68 -19.55 5.90
CA ARG A 226 -26.57 -18.50 4.89
C ARG A 226 -27.56 -17.33 5.07
N ALA A 227 -28.79 -17.60 5.50
CA ALA A 227 -29.80 -16.56 5.71
C ALA A 227 -29.42 -15.66 6.89
N ARG A 228 -29.03 -16.25 8.03
CA ARG A 228 -28.57 -15.51 9.21
C ARG A 228 -27.26 -14.77 8.99
N LYS A 229 -26.35 -15.32 8.18
CA LYS A 229 -25.16 -14.56 7.72
C LYS A 229 -25.53 -13.32 6.93
N ASN A 230 -26.52 -13.42 6.03
CA ASN A 230 -26.97 -12.26 5.26
C ASN A 230 -27.66 -11.22 6.16
N GLU A 231 -28.40 -11.62 7.19
CA GLU A 231 -28.98 -10.71 8.18
C GLU A 231 -27.88 -10.02 9.01
N CYS A 232 -26.94 -10.78 9.55
CA CYS A 232 -25.80 -10.23 10.30
C CYS A 232 -25.00 -9.26 9.42
N ARG A 233 -24.82 -9.58 8.13
CA ARG A 233 -24.17 -8.71 7.15
C ARG A 233 -24.86 -7.36 7.01
N ALA A 234 -26.18 -7.34 6.78
CA ALA A 234 -26.92 -6.10 6.64
C ALA A 234 -26.85 -5.24 7.91
N ILE A 235 -26.79 -5.88 9.07
CA ILE A 235 -26.61 -5.20 10.36
C ILE A 235 -25.19 -4.63 10.49
N ILE A 236 -24.16 -5.40 10.12
CA ILE A 236 -22.75 -4.96 10.13
C ILE A 236 -22.58 -3.73 9.24
N GLU A 237 -22.99 -3.81 7.98
CA GLU A 237 -22.87 -2.68 7.03
C GLU A 237 -23.56 -1.42 7.56
N ARG A 238 -24.76 -1.56 8.14
CA ARG A 238 -25.46 -0.43 8.77
C ARG A 238 -24.68 0.11 9.97
N LEU A 239 -24.21 -0.76 10.86
CA LEU A 239 -23.46 -0.36 12.05
C LEU A 239 -22.11 0.27 11.72
N GLU A 240 -21.46 -0.12 10.62
CA GLU A 240 -20.23 0.52 10.12
C GLU A 240 -20.51 1.97 9.72
N TRP A 241 -21.54 2.21 8.90
CA TRP A 241 -21.90 3.57 8.52
C TRP A 241 -22.36 4.41 9.71
N ASP A 242 -23.17 3.83 10.60
CA ASP A 242 -23.60 4.49 11.84
C ASP A 242 -22.38 4.85 12.71
N LEU A 243 -21.41 3.93 12.86
CA LEU A 243 -20.20 4.17 13.65
C LEU A 243 -19.38 5.33 13.07
N ILE A 244 -19.17 5.34 11.76
CA ILE A 244 -18.44 6.41 11.06
C ILE A 244 -19.16 7.74 11.23
N GLU A 245 -20.48 7.76 11.02
CA GLU A 245 -21.29 8.97 11.16
C GLU A 245 -21.26 9.52 12.59
N GLU A 246 -21.41 8.67 13.60
CA GLU A 246 -21.32 9.09 15.00
C GLU A 246 -19.91 9.56 15.36
N THR A 247 -18.85 8.91 14.88
CA THR A 247 -17.47 9.34 15.11
C THR A 247 -17.21 10.75 14.55
N LEU A 248 -17.75 11.06 13.36
CA LEU A 248 -17.64 12.40 12.77
C LEU A 248 -18.45 13.46 13.53
N LYS A 249 -19.64 13.10 14.02
CA LYS A 249 -20.46 13.98 14.87
C LYS A 249 -19.77 14.27 16.20
N GLU A 250 -19.13 13.25 16.79
CA GLU A 250 -18.35 13.36 18.03
C GLU A 250 -17.15 14.31 17.85
N ALA A 251 -16.49 14.25 16.70
CA ALA A 251 -15.41 15.17 16.33
C ALA A 251 -15.88 16.60 15.98
N GLY A 252 -17.20 16.85 15.96
CA GLY A 252 -17.77 18.17 15.62
C GLY A 252 -17.69 18.54 14.14
N ASN A 253 -17.33 17.61 13.25
CA ASN A 253 -17.11 17.88 11.84
C ASN A 253 -18.40 17.70 11.01
N THR A 254 -19.26 18.73 11.06
CA THR A 254 -20.57 18.72 10.37
C THR A 254 -20.48 18.79 8.84
N ASP A 255 -19.35 19.25 8.29
CA ASP A 255 -19.10 19.25 6.83
C ASP A 255 -18.76 17.84 6.34
N ALA A 256 -17.90 17.13 7.09
CA ALA A 256 -17.58 15.72 6.83
C ALA A 256 -18.85 14.84 6.82
N CYS A 257 -19.76 15.02 7.78
CA CYS A 257 -21.04 14.28 7.80
C CYS A 257 -21.85 14.47 6.50
N ARG A 258 -21.86 15.68 5.92
CA ARG A 258 -22.55 15.96 4.65
C ARG A 258 -21.84 15.29 3.46
N LYS A 259 -20.52 15.36 3.40
CA LYS A 259 -19.72 14.69 2.36
C LYS A 259 -19.87 13.16 2.42
N LEU A 260 -19.87 12.57 3.62
CA LEU A 260 -20.07 11.14 3.85
C LEU A 260 -21.40 10.65 3.24
N ALA A 261 -22.47 11.43 3.37
CA ALA A 261 -23.77 11.11 2.77
C ALA A 261 -23.73 11.07 1.24
N ALA A 262 -22.88 11.88 0.59
CA ALA A 262 -22.67 11.83 -0.86
C ALA A 262 -21.89 10.57 -1.28
N TYR A 263 -20.82 10.22 -0.54
CA TYR A 263 -20.06 8.99 -0.76
C TYR A 263 -20.91 7.72 -0.61
N ARG A 264 -21.82 7.70 0.38
CA ARG A 264 -22.78 6.61 0.58
C ARG A 264 -23.67 6.34 -0.64
N LYS A 265 -24.00 7.37 -1.43
CA LYS A 265 -24.80 7.22 -2.66
C LYS A 265 -23.99 6.62 -3.81
N ASN A 266 -22.71 6.99 -3.92
CA ASN A 266 -21.85 6.61 -5.04
C ASN A 266 -21.04 5.33 -4.78
N ARG A 267 -21.20 4.68 -3.62
CA ARG A 267 -20.43 3.49 -3.17
C ARG A 267 -18.90 3.68 -3.14
N ALA A 268 -18.41 4.90 -3.33
CA ALA A 268 -17.00 5.23 -3.18
C ALA A 268 -16.67 5.36 -1.69
N LYS A 269 -15.58 4.72 -1.25
CA LYS A 269 -15.05 4.87 0.10
C LYS A 269 -13.67 5.53 0.03
N PRO A 270 -13.54 6.82 0.40
CA PRO A 270 -12.25 7.52 0.34
C PRO A 270 -11.27 7.07 1.44
N PHE A 271 -11.64 6.07 2.22
CA PHE A 271 -10.87 5.41 3.27
C PHE A 271 -11.13 3.89 3.25
N PHE A 272 -10.31 3.13 3.95
CA PHE A 272 -10.48 1.70 4.17
C PHE A 272 -10.03 1.29 5.58
N LEU A 273 -10.97 0.81 6.39
CA LEU A 273 -10.73 0.40 7.76
C LEU A 273 -10.34 -1.08 7.83
N TRP A 274 -9.07 -1.39 7.57
CA TRP A 274 -8.53 -2.75 7.45
C TRP A 274 -8.98 -3.71 8.56
N LYS A 275 -8.74 -3.36 9.83
CA LYS A 275 -9.09 -4.21 10.99
C LYS A 275 -10.59 -4.41 11.16
N LEU A 276 -11.40 -3.47 10.66
CA LEU A 276 -12.85 -3.54 10.73
C LEU A 276 -13.41 -4.40 9.60
N TYR A 277 -13.05 -4.07 8.36
CA TYR A 277 -13.58 -4.70 7.16
C TYR A 277 -13.06 -6.13 6.95
N PHE A 278 -11.81 -6.40 7.33
CA PHE A 278 -11.24 -7.76 7.32
C PHE A 278 -11.01 -8.29 8.74
N SER A 279 -11.98 -8.07 9.63
CA SER A 279 -11.92 -8.49 11.03
C SER A 279 -11.57 -9.97 11.21
N GLU A 280 -12.05 -10.86 10.35
CA GLU A 280 -11.71 -12.30 10.37
C GLU A 280 -10.23 -12.63 10.12
N VAL A 281 -9.48 -11.70 9.51
CA VAL A 281 -8.03 -11.82 9.27
C VAL A 281 -7.26 -11.27 10.46
N PHE A 282 -7.76 -10.22 11.10
CA PHE A 282 -7.08 -9.55 12.21
C PHE A 282 -7.49 -10.06 13.61
N LEU A 283 -8.59 -10.79 13.73
CA LEU A 283 -9.06 -11.39 14.99
C LEU A 283 -8.69 -12.88 15.12
N ARG A 284 -7.99 -13.46 14.14
CA ARG A 284 -7.47 -14.83 14.24
C ARG A 284 -6.22 -14.89 15.13
N GLU A 285 -5.81 -16.08 15.53
CA GLU A 285 -4.63 -16.31 16.40
C GLU A 285 -3.33 -15.70 15.84
N ASN A 286 -3.16 -15.71 14.51
CA ASN A 286 -2.07 -15.02 13.81
C ASN A 286 -2.62 -13.83 12.99
N PRO A 287 -2.84 -12.64 13.59
CA PRO A 287 -3.43 -11.50 12.90
C PRO A 287 -2.65 -11.08 11.66
N GLY A 288 -3.36 -10.67 10.60
CA GLY A 288 -2.76 -10.20 9.34
C GLY A 288 -2.80 -11.24 8.23
N PHE A 289 -2.21 -10.92 7.08
CA PHE A 289 -2.22 -11.75 5.88
C PHE A 289 -0.95 -12.60 5.76
N ASP A 290 -1.14 -13.85 5.34
CA ASP A 290 -0.03 -14.78 5.08
C ASP A 290 0.73 -14.40 3.80
N VAL A 291 0.03 -13.81 2.82
CA VAL A 291 0.63 -13.27 1.60
C VAL A 291 0.02 -11.91 1.27
N VAL A 292 0.88 -10.93 0.99
CA VAL A 292 0.50 -9.61 0.46
C VAL A 292 1.16 -9.46 -0.90
N ILE A 293 0.38 -9.36 -1.97
CA ILE A 293 0.88 -9.39 -3.36
C ILE A 293 0.15 -8.36 -4.21
N ALA A 294 0.89 -7.53 -4.96
CA ALA A 294 0.29 -6.51 -5.81
C ALA A 294 1.22 -6.01 -6.92
N ASN A 295 0.61 -5.37 -7.90
CA ASN A 295 1.26 -4.38 -8.76
C ASN A 295 0.56 -3.03 -8.50
N PRO A 296 1.00 -2.25 -7.48
CA PRO A 296 0.31 -1.04 -7.07
C PRO A 296 0.33 0.04 -8.16
N PRO A 297 -0.55 1.04 -8.10
CA PRO A 297 -0.66 2.07 -9.13
C PRO A 297 0.54 3.03 -9.14
N TYR A 298 1.07 3.31 -10.34
CA TYR A 298 2.23 4.20 -10.55
C TYR A 298 1.79 5.65 -10.79
N VAL A 299 1.11 6.21 -9.80
CA VAL A 299 0.60 7.59 -9.85
C VAL A 299 1.66 8.57 -9.36
N ARG A 300 1.93 9.60 -10.17
CA ARG A 300 2.94 10.60 -9.85
C ARG A 300 2.49 11.55 -8.74
N GLN A 301 3.46 12.09 -8.01
CA GLN A 301 3.26 13.00 -6.88
C GLN A 301 2.37 14.22 -7.18
N GLU A 302 2.34 14.71 -8.42
CA GLU A 302 1.50 15.84 -8.86
C GLU A 302 -0.01 15.52 -8.79
N SER A 303 -0.37 14.25 -8.86
CA SER A 303 -1.77 13.78 -8.90
C SER A 303 -2.32 13.37 -7.53
N ILE A 304 -1.52 13.44 -6.46
CA ILE A 304 -1.89 13.01 -5.09
C ILE A 304 -1.74 14.15 -4.07
N THR A 305 -1.88 15.39 -4.53
CA THR A 305 -1.64 16.60 -3.72
C THR A 305 -2.54 16.71 -2.50
N GLU A 306 -3.80 16.27 -2.60
CA GLU A 306 -4.79 16.37 -1.53
C GLU A 306 -4.45 15.49 -0.32
N GLN A 307 -3.85 14.32 -0.56
CA GLN A 307 -3.53 13.34 0.49
C GLN A 307 -2.15 13.56 1.13
N LYS A 308 -1.35 14.52 0.65
CA LYS A 308 0.04 14.72 1.13
C LYS A 308 0.12 15.05 2.62
N GLY A 309 -0.86 15.78 3.16
CA GLY A 309 -0.92 16.08 4.59
C GLY A 309 -1.06 14.80 5.41
N TYR A 310 -2.05 13.99 5.07
CA TYR A 310 -2.28 12.68 5.69
C TYR A 310 -1.06 11.76 5.57
N PHE A 311 -0.46 11.64 4.37
CA PHE A 311 0.71 10.78 4.20
C PHE A 311 1.91 11.22 5.03
N LYS A 312 2.11 12.53 5.20
CA LYS A 312 3.20 13.07 6.02
C LYS A 312 3.07 12.69 7.49
N GLU A 313 1.84 12.61 8.00
CA GLU A 313 1.55 12.30 9.40
C GLU A 313 1.54 10.78 9.67
N HIS A 314 1.15 9.97 8.69
CA HIS A 314 0.85 8.55 8.89
C HIS A 314 1.87 7.57 8.29
N TYR A 315 2.79 8.03 7.42
CA TYR A 315 3.74 7.14 6.75
C TYR A 315 5.18 7.55 7.03
N ARG A 316 5.97 6.61 7.56
CA ARG A 316 7.42 6.79 7.81
C ARG A 316 8.18 6.99 6.51
N VAL A 317 7.71 6.40 5.41
CA VAL A 317 8.35 6.51 4.09
C VAL A 317 8.02 7.82 3.35
N TYR A 318 7.30 8.74 3.98
CA TYR A 318 6.84 9.96 3.33
C TYR A 318 7.98 10.81 2.76
N GLN A 319 7.76 11.24 1.51
CA GLN A 319 8.53 12.29 0.87
C GLN A 319 7.64 13.06 -0.10
N GLY A 320 7.75 14.39 -0.12
CA GLY A 320 6.81 15.25 -0.84
C GLY A 320 6.76 15.05 -2.36
N THR A 321 7.77 14.38 -2.93
CA THR A 321 7.90 14.04 -4.35
C THR A 321 7.85 12.53 -4.63
N ALA A 322 7.50 11.72 -3.63
CA ALA A 322 7.32 10.27 -3.81
C ALA A 322 6.05 9.97 -4.60
N ASP A 323 6.15 8.96 -5.47
CA ASP A 323 5.01 8.39 -6.19
C ASP A 323 4.14 7.54 -5.26
N LEU A 324 2.88 7.34 -5.61
CA LEU A 324 1.86 6.70 -4.75
C LEU A 324 2.25 5.29 -4.27
N TYR A 325 2.94 4.51 -5.10
CA TYR A 325 3.32 3.13 -4.76
C TYR A 325 4.22 3.04 -3.53
N VAL A 326 4.96 4.11 -3.19
CA VAL A 326 5.86 4.12 -2.02
C VAL A 326 5.07 3.90 -0.73
N TYR A 327 3.89 4.52 -0.60
CA TYR A 327 3.00 4.35 0.55
C TYR A 327 2.35 2.97 0.56
N PHE A 328 2.08 2.39 -0.62
CA PHE A 328 1.60 1.01 -0.74
C PHE A 328 2.61 -0.02 -0.23
N VAL A 329 3.92 0.25 -0.32
CA VAL A 329 4.94 -0.65 0.24
C VAL A 329 4.83 -0.69 1.76
N GLU A 330 4.85 0.47 2.44
CA GLU A 330 4.71 0.51 3.91
C GLU A 330 3.36 -0.07 4.36
N ARG A 331 2.26 0.28 3.67
CA ARG A 331 0.94 -0.28 3.97
C ARG A 331 0.88 -1.79 3.75
N GLY A 332 1.46 -2.32 2.67
CA GLY A 332 1.41 -3.75 2.40
C GLY A 332 2.20 -4.58 3.40
N VAL A 333 3.38 -4.12 3.82
CA VAL A 333 4.19 -4.80 4.83
C VAL A 333 3.51 -4.76 6.21
N SER A 334 2.84 -3.67 6.57
CA SER A 334 2.12 -3.57 7.86
C SER A 334 0.91 -4.49 7.97
N LEU A 335 0.45 -5.06 6.85
CA LEU A 335 -0.65 -6.02 6.79
C LEU A 335 -0.19 -7.48 6.98
N LEU A 336 1.12 -7.75 7.04
CA LEU A 336 1.64 -9.12 7.16
C LEU A 336 1.32 -9.76 8.53
N ALA A 337 0.96 -11.03 8.48
CA ALA A 337 0.96 -11.90 9.65
C ALA A 337 2.39 -12.37 9.99
N ASN A 338 2.56 -12.96 11.17
CA ASN A 338 3.83 -13.62 11.51
C ASN A 338 4.11 -14.76 10.52
N GLY A 339 5.33 -14.79 9.98
CA GLY A 339 5.73 -15.73 8.93
C GLY A 339 5.17 -15.42 7.54
N GLY A 340 4.43 -14.31 7.36
CA GLY A 340 3.88 -13.91 6.07
C GLY A 340 4.92 -13.39 5.10
N ILE A 341 4.54 -13.32 3.81
CA ILE A 341 5.38 -12.83 2.71
C ILE A 341 4.70 -11.69 1.97
N PHE A 342 5.41 -10.58 1.79
CA PHE A 342 5.05 -9.48 0.91
C PHE A 342 5.80 -9.60 -0.43
N THR A 343 5.14 -9.36 -1.55
CA THR A 343 5.78 -9.39 -2.89
C THR A 343 5.11 -8.41 -3.85
N TYR A 344 5.77 -7.31 -4.19
CA TYR A 344 5.25 -6.32 -5.12
C TYR A 344 6.11 -6.16 -6.37
N ILE A 345 5.45 -5.84 -7.50
CA ILE A 345 6.10 -5.30 -8.69
C ILE A 345 6.10 -3.76 -8.57
N LEU A 346 7.29 -3.15 -8.56
CA LEU A 346 7.49 -1.73 -8.33
C LEU A 346 8.37 -1.11 -9.43
N PRO A 347 8.30 0.19 -9.70
CA PRO A 347 9.34 0.87 -10.46
C PRO A 347 10.65 0.86 -9.65
N ASN A 348 11.79 0.60 -10.27
CA ASN A 348 13.10 0.48 -9.63
C ASN A 348 13.70 1.84 -9.22
N LYS A 349 13.07 2.94 -9.64
CA LYS A 349 13.55 4.31 -9.46
C LYS A 349 13.73 4.72 -7.99
N TRP A 350 12.94 4.16 -7.06
CA TRP A 350 13.11 4.40 -5.62
C TRP A 350 14.49 3.98 -5.11
N MET A 351 15.21 3.10 -5.81
CA MET A 351 16.56 2.70 -5.41
C MET A 351 17.59 3.81 -5.63
N ARG A 352 17.33 4.78 -6.51
CA ARG A 352 18.32 5.82 -6.89
C ARG A 352 17.82 7.25 -6.71
N ALA A 353 16.50 7.48 -6.81
CA ALA A 353 15.95 8.82 -6.72
C ALA A 353 15.94 9.34 -5.28
N ASN A 354 16.11 10.66 -5.13
CA ASN A 354 16.08 11.33 -3.83
C ASN A 354 14.77 11.11 -3.07
N TYR A 355 13.65 10.97 -3.79
CA TYR A 355 12.36 10.73 -3.13
C TYR A 355 12.33 9.39 -2.37
N GLY A 356 13.12 8.41 -2.83
CA GLY A 356 13.16 7.07 -2.25
C GLY A 356 14.01 6.97 -0.99
N ARG A 357 14.69 8.03 -0.55
CA ARG A 357 15.57 8.01 0.62
C ARG A 357 14.85 7.53 1.90
N PRO A 358 13.65 8.03 2.27
CA PRO A 358 12.93 7.52 3.44
C PRO A 358 12.50 6.05 3.28
N LEU A 359 12.09 5.65 2.07
CA LEU A 359 11.75 4.26 1.77
C LEU A 359 12.97 3.33 1.95
N ARG A 360 14.14 3.71 1.43
CA ARG A 360 15.39 2.94 1.60
C ARG A 360 15.77 2.81 3.07
N ALA A 361 15.72 3.91 3.82
CA ALA A 361 16.00 3.88 5.25
C ALA A 361 15.06 2.94 6.01
N TRP A 362 13.76 3.01 5.73
CA TRP A 362 12.74 2.14 6.32
C TRP A 362 12.89 0.67 5.90
N LEU A 363 13.22 0.40 4.63
CA LEU A 363 13.42 -0.96 4.10
C LEU A 363 14.62 -1.68 4.76
N LYS A 364 15.65 -0.94 5.19
CA LYS A 364 16.77 -1.54 5.95
C LYS A 364 16.34 -2.15 7.28
N GLU A 365 15.22 -1.71 7.85
CA GLU A 365 14.64 -2.27 9.06
C GLU A 365 13.78 -3.52 8.79
N GLN A 366 13.49 -3.82 7.52
CA GLN A 366 12.64 -4.94 7.12
C GLN A 366 13.46 -6.17 6.77
N ARG A 367 12.82 -7.34 6.84
CA ARG A 367 13.40 -8.62 6.41
C ARG A 367 13.29 -8.77 4.89
N ILE A 368 14.15 -8.09 4.15
CA ILE A 368 14.23 -8.26 2.70
C ILE A 368 14.65 -9.70 2.42
N GLU A 369 13.88 -10.37 1.57
CA GLU A 369 14.16 -11.74 1.12
C GLU A 369 14.86 -11.69 -0.22
N GLU A 370 14.34 -10.88 -1.15
CA GLU A 370 14.81 -10.86 -2.52
C GLU A 370 14.46 -9.54 -3.24
N ILE A 371 15.36 -9.07 -4.11
CA ILE A 371 15.10 -8.01 -5.09
C ILE A 371 15.51 -8.46 -6.49
N VAL A 372 14.56 -8.50 -7.42
CA VAL A 372 14.82 -8.78 -8.84
C VAL A 372 14.65 -7.50 -9.63
N ASP A 373 15.73 -6.93 -10.16
CA ASP A 373 15.73 -5.69 -10.95
C ASP A 373 15.83 -6.01 -12.44
N PHE A 374 14.88 -5.50 -13.23
CA PHE A 374 14.88 -5.64 -14.69
C PHE A 374 15.62 -4.50 -15.40
N GLY A 375 16.12 -3.51 -14.66
CA GLY A 375 16.83 -2.38 -15.22
C GLY A 375 15.98 -1.63 -16.25
N ASP A 376 16.51 -1.49 -17.46
CA ASP A 376 15.87 -0.80 -18.60
C ASP A 376 15.18 -1.77 -19.58
N LEU A 377 15.03 -3.05 -19.21
CA LEU A 377 14.42 -4.06 -20.09
C LEU A 377 12.91 -3.78 -20.29
N PRO A 378 12.39 -3.89 -21.53
CA PRO A 378 10.99 -3.60 -21.84
C PRO A 378 10.08 -4.78 -21.46
N VAL A 379 9.89 -5.01 -20.16
CA VAL A 379 9.03 -6.10 -19.65
C VAL A 379 7.55 -5.92 -20.04
N PHE A 380 7.10 -4.67 -20.13
CA PHE A 380 5.73 -4.32 -20.51
C PHE A 380 5.71 -3.62 -21.86
N GLU A 381 5.11 -4.25 -22.88
CA GLU A 381 5.08 -3.74 -24.26
C GLU A 381 4.43 -2.35 -24.38
N SER A 382 3.45 -2.06 -23.53
CA SER A 382 2.61 -0.86 -23.60
C SER A 382 3.06 0.29 -22.70
N ALA A 383 4.11 0.11 -21.89
CA ALA A 383 4.54 1.13 -20.93
C ALA A 383 6.06 1.12 -20.73
N THR A 384 6.70 2.27 -20.96
CA THR A 384 8.11 2.51 -20.61
C THR A 384 8.24 2.58 -19.08
N THR A 385 8.38 1.42 -18.46
CA THR A 385 8.57 1.26 -17.02
C THR A 385 9.89 0.54 -16.76
N TYR A 386 10.40 0.71 -15.54
CA TYR A 386 11.65 0.12 -15.09
C TYR A 386 11.32 -0.80 -13.92
N PRO A 387 10.74 -1.99 -14.14
CA PRO A 387 10.18 -2.77 -13.05
C PRO A 387 11.26 -3.47 -12.22
N CYS A 388 10.94 -3.69 -10.96
CA CYS A 388 11.64 -4.60 -10.06
C CYS A 388 10.60 -5.37 -9.23
N ILE A 389 10.94 -6.57 -8.79
CA ILE A 389 10.16 -7.35 -7.82
C ILE A 389 10.83 -7.20 -6.46
N LEU A 390 10.09 -6.76 -5.46
CA LEU A 390 10.53 -6.66 -4.08
C LEU A 390 9.81 -7.68 -3.21
N ARG A 391 10.55 -8.58 -2.57
CA ARG A 391 10.03 -9.58 -1.65
C ARG A 391 10.55 -9.36 -0.24
N ILE A 392 9.63 -9.31 0.72
CA ILE A 392 9.90 -9.06 2.14
C ILE A 392 9.20 -10.14 2.96
N GLY A 393 9.90 -10.72 3.92
CA GLY A 393 9.31 -11.63 4.90
C GLY A 393 8.90 -10.89 6.17
N ALA A 394 8.00 -11.49 6.95
CA ALA A 394 7.74 -11.02 8.30
C ALA A 394 8.95 -11.28 9.23
N GLY A 395 9.18 -10.37 10.18
CA GLY A 395 10.19 -10.51 11.23
C GLY A 395 11.40 -9.58 11.07
N ALA A 396 12.45 -9.88 11.84
CA ALA A 396 13.65 -9.05 11.92
C ALA A 396 14.47 -9.04 10.61
N PRO A 397 15.17 -7.92 10.32
CA PRO A 397 16.00 -7.78 9.12
C PRO A 397 17.08 -8.86 9.05
N ARG A 398 17.45 -9.25 7.82
CA ARG A 398 18.57 -10.15 7.57
C ARG A 398 19.85 -9.34 7.39
N GLU A 399 20.99 -9.95 7.67
CA GLU A 399 22.29 -9.38 7.29
C GLU A 399 22.41 -9.31 5.76
N ARG A 400 21.88 -10.33 5.07
CA ARG A 400 21.96 -10.47 3.61
C ARG A 400 20.65 -10.93 2.99
N PHE A 401 20.43 -10.51 1.75
CA PHE A 401 19.30 -10.93 0.93
C PHE A 401 19.75 -11.24 -0.50
N ASP A 402 18.92 -11.96 -1.25
CA ASP A 402 19.19 -12.30 -2.64
C ASP A 402 18.86 -11.13 -3.58
N ALA A 403 19.77 -10.79 -4.48
CA ALA A 403 19.50 -9.84 -5.55
C ALA A 403 19.79 -10.46 -6.91
N VAL A 404 19.04 -10.04 -7.91
CA VAL A 404 19.24 -10.42 -9.32
C VAL A 404 19.09 -9.20 -10.19
N GLN A 405 20.12 -8.90 -10.98
CA GLN A 405 20.00 -8.01 -12.13
C GLN A 405 19.68 -8.85 -13.37
N VAL A 406 18.48 -8.70 -13.92
CA VAL A 406 18.06 -9.42 -15.13
C VAL A 406 18.76 -8.78 -16.33
N ALA A 407 19.53 -9.57 -17.07
CA ALA A 407 20.35 -9.08 -18.19
C ALA A 407 19.63 -9.18 -19.54
N THR A 408 18.66 -10.09 -19.66
CA THR A 408 17.89 -10.37 -20.88
C THR A 408 16.51 -10.87 -20.52
N LEU A 409 15.52 -10.67 -21.41
CA LEU A 409 14.19 -11.27 -21.32
C LEU A 409 14.09 -12.62 -22.06
N ASP A 410 15.19 -13.05 -22.68
CA ASP A 410 15.29 -14.36 -23.35
C ASP A 410 15.64 -15.45 -22.34
N TYR A 411 14.63 -15.89 -21.59
CA TYR A 411 14.69 -17.03 -20.68
C TYR A 411 13.38 -17.82 -20.74
N PRO A 412 13.41 -19.15 -20.56
CA PRO A 412 12.20 -19.97 -20.60
C PRO A 412 11.33 -19.81 -19.35
N ASP A 413 11.96 -19.60 -18.19
CA ASP A 413 11.30 -19.46 -16.90
C ASP A 413 12.07 -18.47 -16.01
N LEU A 414 11.36 -17.48 -15.46
CA LEU A 414 11.95 -16.44 -14.62
C LEU A 414 12.46 -17.00 -13.28
N THR A 415 11.78 -17.98 -12.70
CA THR A 415 12.13 -18.54 -11.40
C THR A 415 13.47 -19.25 -11.46
N ASP A 416 13.67 -20.04 -12.51
CA ASP A 416 14.94 -20.73 -12.75
C ASP A 416 16.06 -19.75 -13.11
N TYR A 417 15.76 -18.70 -13.88
CA TYR A 417 16.73 -17.63 -14.15
C TYR A 417 17.17 -16.94 -12.84
N VAL A 418 16.22 -16.54 -12.00
CA VAL A 418 16.50 -15.88 -10.71
C VAL A 418 17.35 -16.80 -9.82
N ARG A 419 16.99 -18.07 -9.69
CA ARG A 419 17.76 -19.04 -8.89
C ARG A 419 19.20 -19.21 -9.38
N ALA A 420 19.42 -19.17 -10.70
CA ALA A 420 20.73 -19.36 -11.30
C ALA A 420 21.64 -18.12 -11.22
N HIS A 421 21.06 -16.92 -11.11
CA HIS A 421 21.80 -15.65 -11.18
C HIS A 421 21.78 -14.84 -9.88
N ALA A 422 21.15 -15.35 -8.82
CA ALA A 422 21.11 -14.70 -7.52
C ALA A 422 22.51 -14.51 -6.91
N TYR A 423 22.74 -13.33 -6.35
CA TYR A 423 23.90 -13.01 -5.54
C TYR A 423 23.48 -12.33 -4.25
N GLN A 424 24.31 -12.47 -3.23
CA GLN A 424 24.00 -11.95 -1.89
C GLN A 424 24.43 -10.50 -1.75
N VAL A 425 23.50 -9.65 -1.32
CA VAL A 425 23.73 -8.24 -0.99
C VAL A 425 23.73 -8.08 0.52
N ASN A 426 24.74 -7.39 1.05
CA ASN A 426 24.82 -7.06 2.47
C ASN A 426 23.92 -5.85 2.77
N GLN A 427 22.82 -6.09 3.48
CA GLN A 427 21.81 -5.08 3.78
C GLN A 427 22.36 -3.95 4.65
N ALA A 428 23.26 -4.26 5.58
CA ALA A 428 23.88 -3.28 6.47
C ALA A 428 24.86 -2.35 5.73
N ALA A 429 25.39 -2.79 4.58
CA ALA A 429 26.28 -2.00 3.74
C ALA A 429 25.56 -1.07 2.75
N LEU A 430 24.23 -1.13 2.68
CA LEU A 430 23.43 -0.28 1.79
C LEU A 430 23.33 1.15 2.33
N ASP A 431 23.68 2.11 1.47
CA ASP A 431 23.61 3.53 1.79
C ASP A 431 22.20 4.10 1.54
N ASP A 432 21.90 5.25 2.17
CA ASP A 432 20.60 5.91 2.03
C ASP A 432 20.52 6.80 0.78
N GLU A 433 21.64 7.06 0.11
CA GLU A 433 21.71 7.93 -1.06
C GLU A 433 21.37 7.16 -2.36
N GLY A 434 21.64 5.86 -2.40
CA GLY A 434 21.20 4.96 -3.46
C GLY A 434 21.61 3.50 -3.23
N TRP A 435 20.80 2.58 -3.75
CA TRP A 435 21.05 1.14 -3.68
C TRP A 435 21.62 0.65 -5.02
N PRO A 436 22.94 0.39 -5.10
CA PRO A 436 23.54 -0.16 -6.31
C PRO A 436 23.18 -1.63 -6.55
N LEU A 437 22.69 -2.35 -5.52
CA LEU A 437 22.38 -3.78 -5.54
C LEU A 437 23.52 -4.62 -6.14
N VAL A 438 24.70 -4.54 -5.57
CA VAL A 438 25.87 -5.30 -6.02
C VAL A 438 26.37 -6.24 -4.94
N ASP A 439 27.07 -7.30 -5.36
CA ASP A 439 27.76 -8.20 -4.45
C ASP A 439 28.86 -7.48 -3.63
N GLU A 440 29.32 -8.10 -2.54
CA GLU A 440 30.30 -7.50 -1.64
C GLU A 440 31.65 -7.18 -2.29
N ARG A 441 32.09 -7.99 -3.26
CA ARG A 441 33.36 -7.75 -3.97
C ARG A 441 33.25 -6.51 -4.83
N THR A 442 32.13 -6.37 -5.55
CA THR A 442 31.82 -5.20 -6.37
C THR A 442 31.63 -3.97 -5.49
N GLN A 443 30.95 -4.09 -4.34
CA GLN A 443 30.80 -3.00 -3.36
C GLN A 443 32.16 -2.54 -2.82
N ALA A 444 33.05 -3.46 -2.44
CA ALA A 444 34.40 -3.13 -2.00
C ALA A 444 35.21 -2.42 -3.09
N LEU A 445 35.05 -2.82 -4.36
CA LEU A 445 35.66 -2.14 -5.50
C LEU A 445 35.12 -0.72 -5.69
N LEU A 446 33.80 -0.52 -5.57
CA LEU A 446 33.17 0.80 -5.64
C LEU A 446 33.68 1.72 -4.53
N LEU A 447 33.82 1.22 -3.29
CA LEU A 447 34.40 1.97 -2.17
C LEU A 447 35.86 2.36 -2.46
N LYS A 448 36.66 1.44 -3.01
CA LYS A 448 38.04 1.74 -3.42
C LYS A 448 38.11 2.82 -4.50
N ILE A 449 37.21 2.78 -5.49
CA ILE A 449 37.14 3.80 -6.54
C ILE A 449 36.72 5.16 -5.97
N ARG A 450 35.70 5.18 -5.10
CA ARG A 450 35.24 6.42 -4.42
C ARG A 450 36.35 7.05 -3.57
N ALA A 451 37.18 6.23 -2.92
CA ALA A 451 38.29 6.72 -2.10
C ALA A 451 39.51 7.19 -2.90
N ALA A 452 39.64 6.80 -4.18
CA ALA A 452 40.82 7.09 -4.99
C ALA A 452 40.80 8.49 -5.64
N GLY A 453 39.66 9.16 -5.70
CA GLY A 453 39.52 10.42 -6.42
C GLY A 453 38.53 11.38 -5.78
N VAL A 454 38.55 12.62 -6.25
CA VAL A 454 37.60 13.65 -5.83
C VAL A 454 36.25 13.38 -6.52
N PRO A 455 35.14 13.24 -5.78
CA PRO A 455 33.82 13.13 -6.38
C PRO A 455 33.53 14.31 -7.32
N LEU A 456 32.93 14.05 -8.49
CA LEU A 456 32.62 15.10 -9.46
C LEU A 456 31.83 16.27 -8.84
N GLY A 457 30.91 15.95 -7.93
CA GLY A 457 30.13 16.95 -7.20
C GLY A 457 31.01 17.91 -6.38
N GLU A 458 32.09 17.43 -5.77
CA GLU A 458 33.06 18.29 -5.07
C GLU A 458 33.90 19.10 -6.06
N TYR A 459 34.34 18.46 -7.15
CA TYR A 459 35.13 19.12 -8.20
C TYR A 459 34.41 20.33 -8.85
N VAL A 460 33.08 20.30 -8.90
CA VAL A 460 32.25 21.37 -9.48
C VAL A 460 31.51 22.21 -8.44
N ASP A 461 31.88 22.14 -7.16
CA ASP A 461 31.18 22.84 -6.05
C ASP A 461 29.66 22.57 -6.01
N GLY A 462 29.23 21.37 -6.36
CA GLY A 462 27.82 20.97 -6.46
C GLY A 462 27.05 21.61 -7.62
N LYS A 463 27.71 22.38 -8.50
CA LYS A 463 27.11 23.09 -9.63
C LYS A 463 26.85 22.18 -10.82
N ILE A 464 25.92 21.24 -10.64
CA ILE A 464 25.42 20.36 -11.71
C ILE A 464 24.08 20.91 -12.19
N TYR A 465 24.03 21.39 -13.43
CA TYR A 465 22.85 22.00 -14.02
C TYR A 465 22.15 21.06 -15.00
N TYR A 466 20.84 21.24 -15.16
CA TYR A 466 20.08 20.65 -16.26
C TYR A 466 20.13 21.57 -17.48
N GLY A 467 19.95 21.00 -18.68
CA GLY A 467 19.87 21.79 -19.93
C GLY A 467 18.61 22.66 -20.00
N ILE A 468 18.52 23.53 -21.00
CA ILE A 468 17.39 24.46 -21.16
C ILE A 468 16.05 23.70 -21.29
N LYS A 469 15.04 24.11 -20.52
CA LYS A 469 13.65 23.63 -20.63
C LYS A 469 12.81 24.72 -21.29
N THR A 470 12.33 24.46 -22.49
CA THR A 470 11.56 25.45 -23.29
C THR A 470 10.09 25.55 -22.88
N GLY A 471 9.52 24.48 -22.31
CA GLY A 471 8.08 24.38 -22.05
C GLY A 471 7.23 24.08 -23.29
N LEU A 472 7.73 24.40 -24.50
CA LEU A 472 7.09 24.10 -25.78
C LEU A 472 8.15 23.94 -26.88
N ASN A 473 8.71 22.73 -27.02
CA ASN A 473 9.81 22.49 -27.97
C ASN A 473 9.43 22.83 -29.42
N GLU A 474 8.19 22.58 -29.84
CA GLU A 474 7.72 22.83 -31.21
C GLU A 474 7.79 24.30 -31.62
N ALA A 475 7.62 25.22 -30.66
CA ALA A 475 7.72 26.65 -30.92
C ALA A 475 9.17 27.14 -30.84
N PHE A 476 9.93 26.70 -29.84
CA PHE A 476 11.24 27.30 -29.55
C PHE A 476 12.43 26.58 -30.18
N VAL A 477 12.29 25.33 -30.62
CA VAL A 477 13.34 24.57 -31.28
C VAL A 477 13.04 24.47 -32.77
N ILE A 478 13.86 25.11 -33.58
CA ILE A 478 13.67 25.26 -35.03
C ILE A 478 14.77 24.53 -35.81
N ASP A 479 14.47 24.12 -37.04
CA ASP A 479 15.45 23.56 -37.97
C ASP A 479 16.20 24.64 -38.75
N GLU A 480 17.15 24.21 -39.59
CA GLU A 480 17.93 25.09 -40.46
C GLU A 480 17.05 25.90 -41.42
N ALA A 481 16.02 25.28 -42.00
CA ALA A 481 15.16 25.93 -42.99
C ALA A 481 14.34 27.08 -42.37
N VAL A 482 13.78 26.86 -41.18
CA VAL A 482 13.07 27.89 -40.42
C VAL A 482 14.04 28.99 -39.99
N ARG A 483 15.24 28.65 -39.54
CA ARG A 483 16.29 29.64 -39.21
C ARG A 483 16.59 30.55 -40.40
N GLU A 484 16.89 29.98 -41.57
CA GLU A 484 17.24 30.74 -42.77
C GLU A 484 16.10 31.66 -43.19
N ARG A 485 14.85 31.17 -43.15
CA ARG A 485 13.65 31.96 -43.46
C ARG A 485 13.47 33.15 -42.51
N LEU A 486 13.65 32.96 -41.21
CA LEU A 486 13.50 34.04 -40.21
C LEU A 486 14.58 35.11 -40.36
N ILE A 487 15.83 34.69 -40.58
CA ILE A 487 16.96 35.61 -40.79
C ILE A 487 16.82 36.38 -42.12
N ALA A 488 16.33 35.73 -43.17
CA ALA A 488 16.09 36.39 -44.45
C ALA A 488 14.96 37.44 -44.37
N ALA A 489 13.92 37.17 -43.58
CA ALA A 489 12.81 38.11 -43.37
C ALA A 489 13.21 39.28 -42.45
N ASP A 490 14.01 39.02 -41.42
CA ASP A 490 14.54 40.02 -40.50
C ASP A 490 15.95 39.60 -40.05
N PRO A 491 17.01 40.23 -40.56
CA PRO A 491 18.40 39.89 -40.22
C PRO A 491 18.69 39.93 -38.72
N LYS A 492 17.92 40.72 -37.95
CA LYS A 492 18.09 40.83 -36.50
C LYS A 492 17.68 39.58 -35.75
N SER A 493 16.86 38.71 -36.35
CA SER A 493 16.50 37.38 -35.83
C SER A 493 17.73 36.53 -35.48
N ALA A 494 18.85 36.74 -36.17
CA ALA A 494 20.11 36.03 -35.88
C ALA A 494 20.64 36.28 -34.45
N GLU A 495 20.27 37.40 -33.81
CA GLU A 495 20.70 37.72 -32.44
C GLU A 495 20.14 36.73 -31.41
N VAL A 496 18.92 36.22 -31.63
CA VAL A 496 18.20 35.35 -30.69
C VAL A 496 18.21 33.86 -31.08
N ILE A 497 18.58 33.54 -32.31
CA ILE A 497 18.71 32.15 -32.79
C ILE A 497 20.08 31.59 -32.39
N LYS A 498 20.11 30.60 -31.50
CA LYS A 498 21.35 29.96 -31.02
C LYS A 498 21.43 28.50 -31.44
N PRO A 499 22.61 27.94 -31.77
CA PRO A 499 22.76 26.50 -31.97
C PRO A 499 22.23 25.71 -30.76
N PHE A 500 21.49 24.64 -31.01
CA PHE A 500 20.87 23.82 -29.97
C PHE A 500 21.27 22.35 -30.10
N LEU A 501 21.56 21.75 -28.95
CA LEU A 501 21.93 20.35 -28.83
C LEU A 501 20.96 19.69 -27.86
N ALA A 502 20.31 18.62 -28.31
CA ALA A 502 19.57 17.74 -27.42
C ALA A 502 20.45 16.54 -27.02
N GLY A 503 19.94 15.72 -26.09
CA GLY A 503 20.70 14.57 -25.59
C GLY A 503 21.06 13.54 -26.66
N ARG A 504 20.31 13.48 -27.77
CA ARG A 504 20.55 12.52 -28.86
C ARG A 504 21.78 12.88 -29.71
N GLU A 505 22.11 14.16 -29.82
CA GLU A 505 23.27 14.66 -30.56
C GLU A 505 24.58 14.51 -29.77
N ILE A 506 24.52 14.27 -28.46
CA ILE A 506 25.70 14.07 -27.60
C ILE A 506 26.03 12.58 -27.56
N LYS A 507 27.17 12.20 -28.16
CA LYS A 507 27.68 10.82 -28.17
C LYS A 507 29.05 10.70 -27.54
N ARG A 508 29.34 9.52 -27.00
CA ARG A 508 30.59 9.23 -26.29
C ARG A 508 31.80 9.44 -27.20
N TYR A 509 32.65 10.42 -26.86
CA TYR A 509 33.89 10.79 -27.56
C TYR A 509 33.72 11.19 -29.05
N GLN A 510 32.54 11.64 -29.46
CA GLN A 510 32.31 12.07 -30.83
C GLN A 510 32.23 13.60 -30.94
N PRO A 511 32.62 14.18 -32.10
CA PRO A 511 32.37 15.59 -32.39
C PRO A 511 30.87 15.89 -32.34
N VAL A 512 30.54 17.07 -31.86
CA VAL A 512 29.15 17.52 -31.70
C VAL A 512 28.80 18.46 -32.84
N THR A 513 27.68 18.20 -33.52
CA THR A 513 27.14 19.06 -34.58
C THR A 513 25.71 19.44 -34.24
N ALA A 514 25.42 20.73 -34.23
CA ALA A 514 24.08 21.24 -34.00
C ALA A 514 23.32 21.29 -35.33
N ASN A 515 22.26 20.50 -35.44
CA ASN A 515 21.35 20.50 -36.60
C ASN A 515 20.04 21.26 -36.32
N ASN A 516 19.86 21.69 -35.07
CA ASN A 516 18.69 22.43 -34.61
C ASN A 516 19.15 23.72 -33.93
N TYR A 517 18.23 24.67 -33.82
CA TYR A 517 18.46 25.97 -33.22
C TYR A 517 17.39 26.28 -32.18
N LEU A 518 17.78 27.02 -31.15
CA LEU A 518 16.90 27.49 -30.10
C LEU A 518 16.61 28.99 -30.33
N LEU A 519 15.34 29.36 -30.29
CA LEU A 519 14.92 30.74 -30.08
C LEU A 519 15.13 31.08 -28.60
N PHE A 520 16.28 31.68 -28.29
CA PHE A 520 16.64 32.03 -26.92
C PHE A 520 16.12 33.41 -26.55
N LEU A 521 15.00 33.44 -25.85
CA LEU A 521 14.33 34.66 -25.39
C LEU A 521 14.30 34.68 -23.85
N PRO A 522 15.18 35.46 -23.20
CA PRO A 522 15.14 35.67 -21.75
C PRO A 522 13.79 36.21 -21.26
N TRP A 523 13.51 36.03 -19.97
CA TRP A 523 12.33 36.64 -19.35
C TRP A 523 12.34 38.16 -19.54
N HIS A 524 11.20 38.73 -19.96
CA HIS A 524 11.04 40.15 -20.34
C HIS A 524 11.81 40.63 -21.58
N PHE A 525 12.32 39.73 -22.43
CA PHE A 525 13.00 40.13 -23.66
C PHE A 525 12.13 41.08 -24.54
N PRO A 526 12.71 42.14 -25.13
CA PRO A 526 14.13 42.54 -25.11
C PRO A 526 14.54 43.35 -23.86
N LEU A 527 13.61 43.68 -22.97
CA LEU A 527 13.84 44.51 -21.77
C LEU A 527 14.27 43.72 -20.52
N HIS A 528 14.85 42.54 -20.71
CA HIS A 528 15.28 41.61 -19.66
C HIS A 528 16.32 42.15 -18.66
N GLU A 529 16.94 43.30 -18.94
CA GLU A 529 17.85 43.99 -18.00
C GLU A 529 17.15 45.10 -17.19
N ASP A 530 15.87 45.42 -17.46
CA ASP A 530 15.12 46.46 -16.74
C ASP A 530 14.56 45.91 -15.41
N PRO A 531 15.14 46.27 -14.25
CA PRO A 531 14.74 45.70 -12.95
C PRO A 531 13.37 46.20 -12.48
N SER A 532 12.77 47.18 -13.17
CA SER A 532 11.43 47.68 -12.86
C SER A 532 10.32 46.75 -13.37
N ILE A 533 10.64 45.84 -14.29
CA ILE A 533 9.67 44.92 -14.89
C ILE A 533 9.59 43.66 -14.05
N ASN A 534 8.39 43.32 -13.58
CA ASN A 534 8.11 42.12 -12.80
C ASN A 534 6.89 41.39 -13.37
N GLY A 535 6.88 40.06 -13.28
CA GLY A 535 5.77 39.24 -13.81
C GLY A 535 5.64 39.31 -15.34
N ALA A 536 4.46 39.01 -15.88
CA ALA A 536 4.20 39.17 -17.32
C ALA A 536 4.15 40.67 -17.70
N SER A 537 4.74 41.05 -18.85
CA SER A 537 4.91 42.46 -19.23
C SER A 537 4.46 42.75 -20.65
N VAL A 538 3.32 43.44 -20.78
CA VAL A 538 2.80 43.95 -22.06
C VAL A 538 3.79 44.91 -22.72
N LYS A 539 4.53 45.69 -21.91
CA LYS A 539 5.57 46.60 -22.41
C LYS A 539 6.70 45.84 -23.11
N ALA A 540 7.17 44.75 -22.49
CA ALA A 540 8.21 43.90 -23.08
C ALA A 540 7.69 43.22 -24.36
N GLU A 541 6.46 42.71 -24.35
CA GLU A 541 5.82 42.09 -25.51
C GLU A 541 5.68 43.06 -26.69
N MET A 542 5.19 44.28 -26.45
CA MET A 542 5.09 45.31 -27.49
C MET A 542 6.46 45.67 -28.06
N LYS A 543 7.47 45.82 -27.21
CA LYS A 543 8.84 46.07 -27.65
C LYS A 543 9.45 44.90 -28.40
N PHE A 544 9.12 43.67 -28.02
CA PHE A 544 9.54 42.48 -28.74
C PHE A 544 8.93 42.45 -30.15
N LYS A 545 7.64 42.74 -30.28
CA LYS A 545 6.95 42.86 -31.57
C LYS A 545 7.56 43.92 -32.48
N GLU A 546 7.93 45.07 -31.91
CA GLU A 546 8.57 46.18 -32.64
C GLU A 546 9.99 45.83 -33.09
N MET A 547 10.78 45.20 -32.21
CA MET A 547 12.21 44.99 -32.43
C MET A 547 12.54 43.68 -33.16
N TYR A 548 11.67 42.67 -33.08
CA TYR A 548 11.86 41.34 -33.67
C TYR A 548 10.54 40.84 -34.31
N PRO A 549 9.96 41.57 -35.28
CA PRO A 549 8.65 41.26 -35.84
C PRO A 549 8.58 39.87 -36.50
N SER A 550 9.67 39.38 -37.10
CA SER A 550 9.69 38.05 -37.73
C SER A 550 9.56 36.92 -36.70
N ILE A 551 10.34 37.00 -35.61
CA ILE A 551 10.25 36.02 -34.51
C ILE A 551 8.89 36.15 -33.81
N PHE A 552 8.42 37.37 -33.55
CA PHE A 552 7.12 37.60 -32.91
C PHE A 552 5.96 36.99 -33.69
N ASN A 553 5.96 37.08 -35.02
CA ASN A 553 4.89 36.51 -35.84
C ASN A 553 4.99 34.99 -36.00
N TYR A 554 6.16 34.41 -35.72
CA TYR A 554 6.38 32.97 -35.78
C TYR A 554 5.92 32.26 -34.51
N LEU A 555 6.16 32.88 -33.35
CA LEU A 555 5.65 32.44 -32.05
C LEU A 555 4.15 32.76 -31.92
#